data_AF-A0A158E589-F1
#
_entry.id   AF-A0A158E589-F1
#
_cell.length_a   1.000
_cell.length_b   1.000
_cell.length_c   1.000
_cell.angle_alpha   90.00
_cell.angle_beta   90.00
_cell.angle_gamma   90.00
#
_symmetry.space_group_name_H-M   'P 1'
#
loop_
_entity.id
_entity.type
_entity.pdbx_description
1 polymer ?
#
loop_
_entity_poly.entity_id
_entity_poly.type
_entity_poly.pdbx_seq_one_letter_code
_entity_poly.pdbx_strand_id
1 'polypeptide(L)'
;MAAPNPGLANLLLEQFGGPQGELGAASRYFTQAVSEDDAGRKDLLFDIATEELSHLEIIGSIVAMLNKAAKGQLAEAVESEAELYRAMTGNGSDSHITALLYGGGPALTNSAGVPWTSAYADTIGEPTADLRPNIAAEARAKIVYERLINLTDDPGIRDALEFLMTREIAHQKSFEKALHAIQPNFPQGKLPGVPEYTSVYYNMSRGEDARGPWNAGNDWSSSRIRSRQSTAETARVPTSVLVRRANCSDRIRRGR
;
A
#
# COMPACT_ATOMS: atom_id res chain seq x y z
N MET A 1 5.64 -0.40 -31.49
CA MET A 1 6.25 -0.14 -30.17
C MET A 1 5.65 1.14 -29.65
N ALA A 2 5.33 1.20 -28.36
CA ALA A 2 4.77 2.40 -27.74
C ALA A 2 5.69 3.61 -27.93
N ALA A 3 5.10 4.79 -28.07
CA ALA A 3 5.87 6.03 -28.07
C ALA A 3 6.49 6.27 -26.66
N PRO A 4 7.68 6.90 -26.58
CA PRO A 4 8.27 7.27 -25.30
C PRO A 4 7.32 8.13 -24.45
N ASN A 5 7.20 7.81 -23.16
CA ASN A 5 6.40 8.57 -22.21
C ASN A 5 7.05 8.53 -20.81
N PRO A 6 8.05 9.39 -20.55
CA PRO A 6 8.78 9.41 -19.27
C PRO A 6 7.90 9.77 -18.06
N GLY A 7 6.83 10.55 -18.25
CA GLY A 7 5.87 10.85 -17.18
C GLY A 7 5.12 9.60 -16.71
N LEU A 8 4.59 8.81 -17.64
CA LEU A 8 3.96 7.52 -17.32
C LEU A 8 4.99 6.53 -16.76
N ALA A 9 6.22 6.50 -17.29
CA ALA A 9 7.30 5.67 -16.77
C ALA A 9 7.59 5.96 -15.29
N ASN A 10 7.59 7.24 -14.90
CA ASN A 10 7.78 7.65 -13.52
C ASN A 10 6.61 7.22 -12.62
N LEU A 11 5.35 7.36 -13.09
CA LEU A 11 4.18 6.93 -12.32
C LEU A 11 4.10 5.41 -12.14
N LEU A 12 4.54 4.63 -13.13
CA LEU A 12 4.63 3.17 -13.05
C LEU A 12 5.60 2.69 -11.97
N LEU A 13 6.51 3.54 -11.47
CA LEU A 13 7.36 3.21 -10.33
C LEU A 13 6.56 2.96 -9.05
N GLU A 14 5.31 3.44 -8.94
CA GLU A 14 4.42 3.06 -7.83
C GLU A 14 4.14 1.55 -7.80
N GLN A 15 3.97 0.92 -8.97
CA GLN A 15 3.81 -0.53 -9.07
C GLN A 15 5.14 -1.29 -9.14
N PHE A 16 6.28 -0.60 -9.24
CA PHE A 16 7.59 -1.25 -9.20
C PHE A 16 8.18 -1.23 -7.78
N GLY A 17 8.68 -0.07 -7.33
CA GLY A 17 9.35 0.13 -6.04
C GLY A 17 8.48 0.81 -4.99
N GLY A 18 7.21 1.09 -5.29
CA GLY A 18 6.26 1.65 -4.34
C GLY A 18 5.83 0.67 -3.24
N PRO A 19 5.20 1.18 -2.17
CA PRO A 19 4.82 0.37 -1.01
C PRO A 19 3.71 -0.66 -1.30
N GLN A 20 3.01 -0.53 -2.43
CA GLN A 20 2.02 -1.48 -2.92
C GLN A 20 2.42 -2.07 -4.28
N GLY A 21 3.66 -1.87 -4.72
CA GLY A 21 4.15 -2.44 -5.97
C GLY A 21 4.65 -3.88 -5.83
N GLU A 22 5.00 -4.47 -6.96
CA GLU A 22 5.23 -5.91 -7.09
C GLU A 22 6.44 -6.37 -6.29
N LEU A 23 7.45 -5.51 -6.10
CA LEU A 23 8.59 -5.86 -5.27
C LEU A 23 8.18 -6.02 -3.80
N GLY A 24 7.26 -5.17 -3.33
CA GLY A 24 6.67 -5.27 -2.00
C GLY A 24 5.84 -6.54 -1.84
N ALA A 25 5.02 -6.86 -2.85
CA ALA A 25 4.22 -8.09 -2.89
C ALA A 25 5.11 -9.35 -2.88
N ALA A 26 6.03 -9.48 -3.84
CA ALA A 26 6.97 -10.59 -3.94
C ALA A 26 7.74 -10.81 -2.64
N SER A 27 8.33 -9.74 -2.07
CA SER A 27 9.12 -9.82 -0.85
C SER A 27 8.29 -10.25 0.36
N ARG A 28 7.08 -9.69 0.50
CA ARG A 28 6.16 -10.03 1.59
C ARG A 28 5.77 -11.50 1.53
N TYR A 29 5.27 -11.97 0.39
CA TYR A 29 4.76 -13.33 0.25
C TYR A 29 5.88 -14.36 0.35
N PHE A 30 7.06 -14.06 -0.20
CA PHE A 30 8.23 -14.92 -0.06
C PHE A 30 8.65 -15.09 1.41
N THR A 31 8.75 -14.00 2.17
CA THR A 31 9.19 -14.08 3.57
C THR A 31 8.15 -14.77 4.47
N GLN A 32 6.86 -14.56 4.21
CA GLN A 32 5.79 -15.32 4.85
C GLN A 32 5.89 -16.81 4.50
N ALA A 33 6.08 -17.16 3.22
CA ALA A 33 6.21 -18.55 2.77
C ALA A 33 7.35 -19.29 3.47
N VAL A 34 8.52 -18.64 3.62
CA VAL A 34 9.68 -19.25 4.29
C VAL A 34 9.36 -19.68 5.72
N SER A 35 8.54 -18.92 6.42
CA SER A 35 8.20 -19.15 7.84
C SER A 35 6.86 -19.88 8.06
N GLU A 36 6.11 -20.19 7.00
CA GLU A 36 4.82 -20.88 7.09
C GLU A 36 5.00 -22.39 7.35
N ASP A 37 4.22 -22.94 8.28
CA ASP A 37 4.28 -24.36 8.66
C ASP A 37 3.30 -25.22 7.85
N ASP A 38 2.18 -24.66 7.43
CA ASP A 38 1.20 -25.38 6.61
C ASP A 38 1.66 -25.49 5.17
N ALA A 39 1.81 -26.73 4.70
CA ALA A 39 2.33 -27.00 3.36
C ALA A 39 1.50 -26.35 2.24
N GLY A 40 0.16 -26.30 2.37
CA GLY A 40 -0.71 -25.75 1.34
C GLY A 40 -0.66 -24.22 1.28
N ARG A 41 -0.59 -23.55 2.44
CA ARG A 41 -0.39 -22.09 2.48
C ARG A 41 1.02 -21.70 2.06
N LYS A 42 2.03 -22.46 2.45
CA LYS A 42 3.42 -22.26 2.02
C LYS A 42 3.55 -22.33 0.50
N ASP A 43 2.94 -23.34 -0.12
CA ASP A 43 2.90 -23.52 -1.58
C ASP A 43 2.23 -22.31 -2.26
N LEU A 44 1.03 -21.95 -1.81
CA LEU A 44 0.31 -20.76 -2.29
C LEU A 44 1.15 -19.47 -2.22
N LEU A 45 1.82 -19.24 -1.09
CA LEU A 45 2.62 -18.02 -0.89
C LEU A 45 3.86 -18.00 -1.79
N PHE A 46 4.54 -19.13 -1.98
CA PHE A 46 5.67 -19.21 -2.92
C PHE A 46 5.24 -19.08 -4.38
N ASP A 47 4.12 -19.68 -4.77
CA ASP A 47 3.57 -19.56 -6.11
C ASP A 47 3.28 -18.09 -6.46
N ILE A 48 2.52 -17.40 -5.59
CA ILE A 48 2.21 -15.98 -5.81
C ILE A 48 3.49 -15.14 -5.75
N ALA A 49 4.38 -15.34 -4.77
CA ALA A 49 5.64 -14.59 -4.69
C ALA A 49 6.49 -14.71 -5.97
N THR A 50 6.48 -15.90 -6.59
CA THR A 50 7.19 -16.14 -7.85
C THR A 50 6.49 -15.44 -9.02
N GLU A 51 5.16 -15.46 -9.05
CA GLU A 51 4.38 -14.74 -10.04
C GLU A 51 4.62 -13.22 -9.97
N GLU A 52 4.70 -12.67 -8.76
CA GLU A 52 4.98 -11.24 -8.52
C GLU A 52 6.33 -10.80 -9.07
N LEU A 53 7.34 -11.68 -9.11
CA LEU A 53 8.61 -11.36 -9.77
C LEU A 53 8.45 -11.24 -11.29
N SER A 54 7.57 -12.03 -11.90
CA SER A 54 7.21 -11.86 -13.32
C SER A 54 6.41 -10.59 -13.56
N HIS A 55 5.55 -10.18 -12.61
CA HIS A 55 4.83 -8.91 -12.70
C HIS A 55 5.80 -7.72 -12.61
N LEU A 56 6.76 -7.79 -11.69
CA LEU A 56 7.84 -6.82 -11.55
C LEU A 56 8.66 -6.68 -12.85
N GLU A 57 8.96 -7.80 -13.52
CA GLU A 57 9.65 -7.80 -14.83
C GLU A 57 8.82 -7.09 -15.91
N ILE A 58 7.50 -7.33 -15.96
CA ILE A 58 6.60 -6.67 -16.92
C ILE A 58 6.63 -5.15 -16.69
N ILE A 59 6.42 -4.69 -15.45
CA ILE A 59 6.45 -3.26 -15.12
C ILE A 59 7.80 -2.64 -15.43
N GLY A 60 8.90 -3.27 -14.99
CA GLY A 60 10.25 -2.78 -15.24
C GLY A 60 10.58 -2.66 -16.73
N SER A 61 10.09 -3.60 -17.54
CA SER A 61 10.23 -3.58 -19.00
C SER A 61 9.45 -2.44 -19.64
N ILE A 62 8.22 -2.16 -19.17
CA ILE A 62 7.43 -1.02 -19.63
C ILE A 62 8.12 0.30 -19.28
N VAL A 63 8.62 0.45 -18.04
CA VAL A 63 9.38 1.64 -17.61
C VAL A 63 10.61 1.86 -18.49
N ALA A 64 11.41 0.82 -18.71
CA ALA A 64 12.60 0.90 -19.57
C ALA A 64 12.24 1.26 -21.02
N MET A 65 11.17 0.68 -21.56
CA MET A 65 10.67 0.97 -22.91
C MET A 65 10.25 2.45 -23.04
N LEU A 66 9.46 2.96 -22.10
CA LEU A 66 8.94 4.32 -22.12
C LEU A 66 10.03 5.39 -22.00
N ASN A 67 11.18 5.04 -21.41
CA ASN A 67 12.35 5.92 -21.26
C ASN A 67 13.40 5.82 -22.39
N LYS A 68 13.23 4.94 -23.39
CA LYS A 68 14.27 4.68 -24.41
C LYS A 68 14.76 5.92 -25.18
N ALA A 69 13.87 6.85 -25.54
CA ALA A 69 14.27 8.05 -26.30
C ALA A 69 15.10 9.03 -25.45
N ALA A 70 14.71 9.25 -24.19
CA ALA A 70 15.43 10.12 -23.28
C ALA A 70 16.88 9.63 -23.05
N LYS A 71 17.07 8.31 -22.96
CA LYS A 71 18.40 7.70 -22.83
C LYS A 71 19.31 7.96 -24.04
N GLY A 72 18.76 7.89 -25.25
CA GLY A 72 19.51 8.17 -26.49
C GLY A 72 19.94 9.64 -26.57
N GLN A 73 19.02 10.57 -26.30
CA GLN A 73 19.31 12.01 -26.33
C GLN A 73 20.38 12.41 -25.29
N LEU A 74 20.32 11.84 -24.09
CA LEU A 74 21.33 12.06 -23.04
C LEU A 74 22.72 11.54 -23.41
N ALA A 75 22.79 10.40 -24.09
CA ALA A 75 24.07 9.79 -24.47
C ALA A 75 24.76 10.53 -25.62
N GLU A 76 23.98 11.04 -26.58
CA GLU A 76 24.52 11.69 -27.78
C GLU A 76 24.93 13.16 -27.54
N ALA A 77 24.33 13.83 -26.54
CA ALA A 77 24.70 15.20 -26.10
C ALA A 77 24.78 16.26 -27.22
N VAL A 78 23.98 16.10 -28.29
CA VAL A 78 23.97 16.99 -29.46
C VAL A 78 23.02 18.18 -29.27
N GLU A 79 22.08 18.08 -28.34
CA GLU A 79 21.09 19.12 -28.06
C GLU A 79 21.65 20.21 -27.12
N SER A 80 21.06 21.40 -27.16
CA SER A 80 21.42 22.47 -26.22
C SER A 80 21.02 22.10 -24.79
N GLU A 81 21.73 22.63 -23.77
CA GLU A 81 21.43 22.37 -22.36
C GLU A 81 19.95 22.59 -21.99
N ALA A 82 19.33 23.64 -22.55
CA ALA A 82 17.92 23.96 -22.33
C ALA A 82 16.93 23.01 -23.04
N GLU A 83 17.35 22.31 -24.09
CA GLU A 83 16.54 21.29 -24.77
C GLU A 83 16.63 19.95 -24.04
N LEU A 84 17.83 19.55 -23.60
CA LEU A 84 18.04 18.38 -22.74
C LEU A 84 17.25 18.48 -21.42
N TYR A 85 17.31 19.62 -20.74
CA TYR A 85 16.52 19.82 -19.52
C TYR A 85 15.01 19.74 -19.79
N ARG A 86 14.52 20.36 -20.88
CA ARG A 86 13.09 20.29 -21.25
C ARG A 86 12.66 18.89 -21.67
N ALA A 87 13.53 18.10 -22.29
CA ALA A 87 13.25 16.70 -22.63
C ALA A 87 13.19 15.83 -21.36
N MET A 88 14.02 16.11 -20.36
CA MET A 88 14.05 15.38 -19.08
C MET A 88 12.89 15.74 -18.15
N THR A 89 12.50 17.02 -18.09
CA THR A 89 11.45 17.52 -17.19
C THR A 89 10.11 17.76 -17.89
N GLY A 90 10.04 17.51 -19.20
CA GLY A 90 8.84 17.67 -20.02
C GLY A 90 7.87 16.48 -19.90
N ASN A 91 6.67 16.62 -20.45
CA ASN A 91 5.65 15.57 -20.52
C ASN A 91 5.30 14.92 -19.17
N GLY A 92 5.34 15.67 -18.07
CA GLY A 92 4.97 15.19 -16.73
C GLY A 92 6.02 14.32 -16.04
N SER A 93 7.24 14.26 -16.56
CA SER A 93 8.37 13.60 -15.91
C SER A 93 9.04 14.55 -14.91
N ASP A 94 8.57 14.58 -13.67
CA ASP A 94 9.17 15.41 -12.63
C ASP A 94 10.49 14.81 -12.06
N SER A 95 10.80 13.57 -12.40
CA SER A 95 12.01 12.87 -11.94
C SER A 95 13.13 12.90 -12.98
N HIS A 96 13.79 14.06 -13.09
CA HIS A 96 15.13 14.16 -13.71
C HIS A 96 16.12 13.14 -13.11
N ILE A 97 15.89 12.72 -11.86
CA ILE A 97 16.63 11.65 -11.17
C ILE A 97 16.51 10.32 -11.92
N THR A 98 15.31 9.92 -12.39
CA THR A 98 15.11 8.66 -13.13
C THR A 98 15.95 8.61 -14.40
N ALA A 99 16.00 9.72 -15.15
CA ALA A 99 16.80 9.80 -16.37
C ALA A 99 18.31 9.90 -16.08
N LEU A 100 18.72 10.73 -15.12
CA LEU A 100 20.14 11.02 -14.85
C LEU A 100 20.82 9.96 -13.97
N LEU A 101 20.24 9.64 -12.82
CA LEU A 101 20.83 8.71 -11.84
C LEU A 101 20.70 7.25 -12.29
N TYR A 102 19.53 6.88 -12.80
CA TYR A 102 19.21 5.50 -13.17
C TYR A 102 19.31 5.24 -14.69
N GLY A 103 19.73 6.24 -15.47
CA GLY A 103 19.94 6.10 -16.92
C GLY A 103 18.67 5.71 -17.69
N GLY A 104 17.49 6.11 -17.18
CA GLY A 104 16.19 5.74 -17.74
C GLY A 104 15.75 4.29 -17.46
N GLY A 105 16.50 3.54 -16.64
CA GLY A 105 16.10 2.21 -16.18
C GLY A 105 15.06 2.24 -15.06
N PRO A 106 14.41 1.11 -14.77
CA PRO A 106 13.53 0.98 -13.61
C PRO A 106 14.34 1.07 -12.32
N ALA A 107 14.00 2.05 -11.48
CA ALA A 107 14.64 2.26 -10.19
C ALA A 107 13.84 1.60 -9.08
N LEU A 108 14.50 1.02 -8.07
CA LEU A 108 13.83 0.50 -6.86
C LEU A 108 13.39 1.65 -5.94
N THR A 109 12.56 2.53 -6.48
CA THR A 109 11.96 3.69 -5.81
C THR A 109 10.48 3.77 -6.18
N ASN A 110 9.70 4.55 -5.45
CA ASN A 110 8.37 4.98 -5.92
C ASN A 110 8.47 6.17 -6.90
N SER A 111 7.33 6.70 -7.36
CA SER A 111 7.29 7.81 -8.32
C SER A 111 7.79 9.14 -7.75
N ALA A 112 7.86 9.26 -6.41
CA ALA A 112 8.43 10.40 -5.70
C ALA A 112 9.94 10.23 -5.41
N GLY A 113 10.57 9.16 -5.90
CA GLY A 113 12.00 8.89 -5.70
C GLY A 113 12.35 8.35 -4.30
N VAL A 114 11.37 7.97 -3.49
CA VAL A 114 11.63 7.32 -2.19
C VAL A 114 12.10 5.90 -2.45
N PRO A 115 13.29 5.49 -1.96
CA PRO A 115 13.77 4.12 -2.12
C PRO A 115 12.81 3.10 -1.52
N TRP A 116 12.68 1.96 -2.20
CA TRP A 116 12.01 0.81 -1.64
C TRP A 116 12.69 0.42 -0.32
N THR A 117 11.89 -0.01 0.66
CA THR A 117 12.37 -0.41 1.98
C THR A 117 11.71 -1.70 2.41
N SER A 118 12.46 -2.55 3.13
CA SER A 118 11.93 -3.77 3.73
C SER A 118 10.82 -3.49 4.75
N ALA A 119 10.66 -2.25 5.20
CA ALA A 119 9.53 -1.83 6.04
C ALA A 119 8.16 -1.96 5.34
N TYR A 120 8.10 -2.22 4.03
CA TYR A 120 6.85 -2.50 3.30
C TYR A 120 6.42 -3.99 3.35
N ALA A 121 7.28 -4.87 3.87
CA ALA A 121 7.01 -6.29 4.03
C ALA A 121 6.44 -6.59 5.42
N ASP A 122 5.11 -6.72 5.49
CA ASP A 122 4.39 -7.10 6.71
C ASP A 122 4.44 -8.62 6.89
N THR A 123 5.39 -9.09 7.70
CA THR A 123 5.56 -10.52 8.03
C THR A 123 5.80 -10.67 9.52
N ILE A 124 4.88 -11.34 10.23
CA ILE A 124 5.01 -11.60 11.67
C ILE A 124 4.96 -13.08 12.04
N GLY A 125 4.72 -13.98 11.07
CA GLY A 125 4.67 -15.43 11.28
C GLY A 125 3.36 -15.90 11.93
N GLU A 126 2.29 -15.11 11.80
CA GLU A 126 0.96 -15.48 12.27
C GLU A 126 0.01 -15.44 11.07
N PRO A 127 -0.36 -16.59 10.48
CA PRO A 127 -1.04 -16.64 9.19
C PRO A 127 -2.34 -15.83 9.14
N THR A 128 -3.11 -15.77 10.23
CA THR A 128 -4.37 -15.02 10.22
C THR A 128 -4.13 -13.50 10.22
N ALA A 129 -3.04 -13.02 10.82
CA ALA A 129 -2.60 -11.64 10.78
C ALA A 129 -1.87 -11.30 9.48
N ASP A 130 -1.08 -12.21 8.92
CA ASP A 130 -0.27 -11.99 7.70
C ASP A 130 -1.11 -12.03 6.40
N LEU A 131 -2.14 -12.88 6.31
CA LEU A 131 -3.00 -12.95 5.12
C LEU A 131 -3.87 -11.69 4.92
N ARG A 132 -4.20 -10.97 5.99
CA ARG A 132 -5.01 -9.74 5.93
C ARG A 132 -4.31 -8.56 5.24
N PRO A 133 -3.06 -8.19 5.59
CA PRO A 133 -2.31 -7.20 4.83
C PRO A 133 -2.01 -7.67 3.41
N ASN A 134 -1.92 -8.97 3.11
CA ASN A 134 -1.84 -9.46 1.73
C ASN A 134 -3.09 -9.09 0.93
N ILE A 135 -4.29 -9.44 1.44
CA ILE A 135 -5.56 -9.06 0.82
C ILE A 135 -5.64 -7.54 0.62
N ALA A 136 -5.23 -6.78 1.62
CA ALA A 136 -5.25 -5.32 1.55
C ALA A 136 -4.20 -4.75 0.58
N ALA A 137 -3.05 -5.40 0.41
CA ALA A 137 -2.02 -4.98 -0.53
C ALA A 137 -2.51 -5.16 -1.97
N GLU A 138 -2.99 -6.34 -2.31
CA GLU A 138 -3.55 -6.63 -3.64
C GLU A 138 -4.74 -5.73 -3.98
N ALA A 139 -5.62 -5.47 -3.00
CA ALA A 139 -6.75 -4.55 -3.18
C ALA A 139 -6.28 -3.12 -3.48
N ARG A 140 -5.19 -2.66 -2.86
CA ARG A 140 -4.61 -1.33 -3.13
C ARG A 140 -3.89 -1.28 -4.48
N ALA A 141 -3.06 -2.28 -4.79
CA ALA A 141 -2.36 -2.41 -6.06
C ALA A 141 -3.34 -2.42 -7.25
N LYS A 142 -4.43 -3.19 -7.15
CA LYS A 142 -5.54 -3.19 -8.12
C LYS A 142 -6.11 -1.79 -8.39
N ILE A 143 -6.27 -0.94 -7.37
CA ILE A 143 -6.76 0.44 -7.55
C ILE A 143 -5.68 1.34 -8.17
N VAL A 144 -4.40 1.14 -7.85
CA VAL A 144 -3.30 1.87 -8.50
C VAL A 144 -3.25 1.50 -9.98
N TYR A 145 -3.40 0.23 -10.33
CA TYR A 145 -3.52 -0.21 -11.72
C TYR A 145 -4.70 0.42 -12.46
N GLU A 146 -5.90 0.46 -11.86
CA GLU A 146 -7.05 1.18 -12.46
C GLU A 146 -6.72 2.63 -12.77
N ARG A 147 -5.98 3.31 -11.90
CA ARG A 147 -5.57 4.70 -12.12
C ARG A 147 -4.55 4.79 -13.25
N LEU A 148 -3.55 3.91 -13.30
CA LEU A 148 -2.51 3.88 -14.34
C LEU A 148 -3.09 3.57 -15.73
N ILE A 149 -4.05 2.65 -15.83
CA ILE A 149 -4.76 2.31 -17.08
C ILE A 149 -5.42 3.56 -17.69
N ASN A 150 -5.98 4.44 -16.86
CA ASN A 150 -6.61 5.68 -17.30
C ASN A 150 -5.62 6.77 -17.76
N LEU A 151 -4.31 6.55 -17.59
CA LEU A 151 -3.25 7.50 -17.94
C LEU A 151 -2.54 7.16 -19.25
N THR A 152 -3.04 6.18 -20.00
CA THR A 152 -2.46 5.78 -21.29
C THR A 152 -3.53 5.34 -22.28
N ASP A 153 -3.32 5.71 -23.55
CA ASP A 153 -4.10 5.24 -24.70
C ASP A 153 -3.33 4.20 -25.55
N ASP A 154 -2.10 3.84 -25.16
CA ASP A 154 -1.36 2.80 -25.85
C ASP A 154 -1.99 1.42 -25.57
N PRO A 155 -2.47 0.70 -26.60
CA PRO A 155 -3.20 -0.55 -26.39
C PRO A 155 -2.31 -1.65 -25.79
N GLY A 156 -1.03 -1.71 -26.15
CA GLY A 156 -0.12 -2.73 -25.62
C GLY A 156 0.20 -2.53 -24.14
N ILE A 157 0.36 -1.27 -23.72
CA ILE A 157 0.52 -0.94 -22.28
C ILE A 157 -0.79 -1.21 -21.54
N ARG A 158 -1.93 -0.81 -22.10
CA ARG A 158 -3.24 -1.05 -21.48
C ARG A 158 -3.48 -2.54 -21.26
N ASP A 159 -3.26 -3.37 -22.28
CA ASP A 159 -3.42 -4.83 -22.19
C ASP A 159 -2.55 -5.44 -21.08
N ALA A 160 -1.29 -4.98 -20.96
CA ALA A 160 -0.39 -5.45 -19.91
C ALA A 160 -0.87 -5.02 -18.50
N LEU A 161 -1.28 -3.78 -18.32
CA LEU A 161 -1.79 -3.29 -17.04
C LEU A 161 -3.13 -3.93 -16.67
N GLU A 162 -4.01 -4.20 -17.63
CA GLU A 162 -5.27 -4.93 -17.41
C GLU A 162 -5.03 -6.38 -17.00
N PHE A 163 -4.03 -7.04 -17.59
CA PHE A 163 -3.58 -8.36 -17.16
C PHE A 163 -3.14 -8.34 -15.70
N LEU A 164 -2.19 -7.46 -15.33
CA LEU A 164 -1.67 -7.32 -13.97
C LEU A 164 -2.79 -7.04 -12.97
N MET A 165 -3.61 -6.01 -13.24
CA MET A 165 -4.78 -5.67 -12.43
C MET A 165 -5.75 -6.86 -12.23
N THR A 166 -5.89 -7.72 -13.24
CA THR A 166 -6.73 -8.91 -13.15
C THR A 166 -6.11 -9.99 -12.28
N ARG A 167 -4.77 -10.12 -12.29
CA ARG A 167 -4.04 -11.02 -11.39
C ARG A 167 -4.18 -10.63 -9.93
N GLU A 168 -4.19 -9.32 -9.62
CA GLU A 168 -4.50 -8.82 -8.27
C GLU A 168 -5.84 -9.35 -7.73
N ILE A 169 -6.86 -9.44 -8.59
CA ILE A 169 -8.17 -9.98 -8.22
C ILE A 169 -8.07 -11.49 -7.92
N ALA A 170 -7.25 -12.21 -8.66
CA ALA A 170 -7.04 -13.64 -8.45
C ALA A 170 -6.28 -13.90 -7.14
N HIS A 171 -5.23 -13.14 -6.85
CA HIS A 171 -4.48 -13.23 -5.60
C HIS A 171 -5.35 -12.88 -4.40
N GLN A 172 -6.16 -11.80 -4.47
CA GLN A 172 -7.17 -11.49 -3.44
C GLN A 172 -8.07 -12.68 -3.15
N LYS A 173 -8.64 -13.31 -4.19
CA LYS A 173 -9.48 -14.50 -4.02
C LYS A 173 -8.75 -15.65 -3.35
N SER A 174 -7.49 -15.87 -3.71
CA SER A 174 -6.67 -16.94 -3.11
C SER A 174 -6.37 -16.67 -1.64
N PHE A 175 -5.96 -15.45 -1.30
CA PHE A 175 -5.68 -15.08 0.10
C PHE A 175 -6.94 -15.07 0.96
N GLU A 176 -8.07 -14.58 0.46
CA GLU A 176 -9.37 -14.67 1.15
C GLU A 176 -9.74 -16.13 1.45
N LYS A 177 -9.60 -17.03 0.46
CA LYS A 177 -9.86 -18.45 0.65
C LYS A 177 -8.92 -19.08 1.68
N ALA A 178 -7.63 -18.75 1.62
CA ALA A 178 -6.64 -19.24 2.57
C ALA A 178 -6.97 -18.76 4.00
N LEU A 179 -7.35 -17.50 4.16
CA LEU A 179 -7.73 -16.92 5.46
C LEU A 179 -8.99 -17.58 6.02
N HIS A 180 -10.01 -17.78 5.18
CA HIS A 180 -11.29 -18.38 5.60
C HIS A 180 -11.20 -19.90 5.86
N ALA A 181 -10.20 -20.59 5.29
CA ALA A 181 -9.94 -21.99 5.59
C ALA A 181 -9.39 -22.21 7.02
N ILE A 182 -8.78 -21.19 7.63
CA ILE A 182 -8.32 -21.24 9.02
C ILE A 182 -9.53 -20.99 9.93
N GLN A 183 -9.86 -21.93 10.84
CA GLN A 183 -10.95 -21.76 11.79
C GLN A 183 -10.54 -22.15 13.22
N PRO A 184 -10.73 -21.27 14.22
CA PRO A 184 -11.15 -19.86 14.08
C PRO A 184 -10.02 -18.99 13.50
N ASN A 185 -10.37 -17.96 12.72
CA ASN A 185 -9.42 -16.95 12.23
C ASN A 185 -9.58 -15.55 12.87
N PHE A 186 -10.42 -15.46 13.91
CA PHE A 186 -10.68 -14.25 14.69
C PHE A 186 -11.20 -14.59 16.11
N PRO A 187 -10.77 -13.86 17.16
CA PRO A 187 -9.63 -12.95 17.18
C PRO A 187 -8.31 -13.71 16.94
N GLN A 188 -7.31 -13.02 16.44
CA GLN A 188 -5.99 -13.61 16.17
C GLN A 188 -5.28 -13.96 17.48
N GLY A 189 -4.49 -15.03 17.45
CA GLY A 189 -3.77 -15.52 18.62
C GLY A 189 -4.67 -16.21 19.66
N LYS A 190 -4.10 -16.52 20.82
CA LYS A 190 -4.74 -17.37 21.84
C LYS A 190 -5.31 -16.59 23.02
N LEU A 191 -4.84 -15.37 23.26
CA LEU A 191 -5.26 -14.59 24.43
C LEU A 191 -6.63 -13.97 24.16
N PRO A 192 -7.65 -14.26 25.00
CA PRO A 192 -8.96 -13.65 24.85
C PRO A 192 -8.89 -12.15 25.20
N GLY A 193 -9.71 -11.36 24.52
CA GLY A 193 -9.92 -9.97 24.89
C GLY A 193 -10.67 -9.83 26.22
N VAL A 194 -10.56 -8.66 26.84
CA VAL A 194 -11.30 -8.34 28.08
C VAL A 194 -12.77 -8.07 27.73
N PRO A 195 -13.74 -8.85 28.23
CA PRO A 195 -15.15 -8.75 27.81
C PRO A 195 -15.78 -7.37 27.99
N GLU A 196 -15.31 -6.60 28.99
CA GLU A 196 -15.77 -5.23 29.22
C GLU A 196 -15.49 -4.29 28.04
N TYR A 197 -14.50 -4.59 27.20
CA TYR A 197 -14.03 -3.69 26.13
C TYR A 197 -14.19 -4.26 24.71
N THR A 198 -14.31 -5.58 24.55
CA THR A 198 -14.30 -6.24 23.23
C THR A 198 -15.48 -5.86 22.33
N SER A 199 -16.60 -5.42 22.93
CA SER A 199 -17.83 -5.09 22.24
C SER A 199 -18.28 -3.65 22.53
N VAL A 200 -17.34 -2.74 22.82
CA VAL A 200 -17.65 -1.31 23.07
C VAL A 200 -17.17 -0.46 21.90
N TYR A 201 -18.09 0.20 21.22
CA TYR A 201 -17.76 1.26 20.27
C TYR A 201 -17.67 2.61 20.99
N TYR A 202 -16.46 3.18 21.02
CA TYR A 202 -16.21 4.49 21.60
C TYR A 202 -16.42 5.59 20.55
N ASN A 203 -17.50 6.36 20.66
CA ASN A 203 -17.62 7.57 19.83
C ASN A 203 -16.85 8.73 20.47
N MET A 204 -15.72 9.06 19.84
CA MET A 204 -14.81 10.16 20.23
C MET A 204 -14.98 11.42 19.39
N SER A 205 -15.80 11.37 18.34
CA SER A 205 -16.05 12.50 17.43
C SER A 205 -16.96 13.54 18.07
N ARG A 206 -16.80 14.80 17.64
CA ARG A 206 -17.73 15.88 17.99
C ARG A 206 -18.82 15.96 16.93
N GLY A 207 -20.08 16.10 17.35
CA GLY A 207 -21.23 16.24 16.45
C GLY A 207 -22.25 15.14 16.62
N GLU A 208 -22.98 14.85 15.54
CA GLU A 208 -24.02 13.83 15.49
C GLU A 208 -23.43 12.42 15.54
N ASP A 209 -24.15 11.49 16.19
CA ASP A 209 -23.75 10.08 16.23
C ASP A 209 -24.18 9.40 14.93
N ALA A 210 -23.23 9.19 14.01
CA ALA A 210 -23.46 8.32 12.87
C ALA A 210 -23.54 6.86 13.34
N ARG A 211 -24.64 6.16 13.01
CA ARG A 211 -24.85 4.74 13.36
C ARG A 211 -24.96 3.89 12.10
N GLY A 212 -24.36 2.69 12.14
CA GLY A 212 -24.37 1.73 11.06
C GLY A 212 -23.91 0.34 11.51
N PRO A 213 -23.85 -0.66 10.60
CA PRO A 213 -23.47 -2.03 10.94
C PRO A 213 -22.06 -2.17 11.54
N TRP A 214 -21.19 -1.18 11.34
CA TRP A 214 -19.84 -1.14 11.90
C TRP A 214 -19.75 -0.63 13.36
N ASN A 215 -20.86 -0.13 13.94
CA ASN A 215 -20.85 0.42 15.31
C ASN A 215 -22.20 0.30 16.06
N ALA A 216 -23.10 -0.54 15.56
CA ALA A 216 -24.42 -0.81 16.11
C ALA A 216 -24.81 -2.26 15.84
N GLY A 217 -25.83 -2.77 16.54
CA GLY A 217 -26.28 -4.17 16.46
C GLY A 217 -25.98 -4.93 17.75
N ASN A 218 -26.36 -6.20 17.78
CA ASN A 218 -26.30 -7.03 19.00
C ASN A 218 -24.88 -7.29 19.50
N ASP A 219 -23.88 -7.16 18.62
CA ASP A 219 -22.47 -7.37 18.95
C ASP A 219 -21.78 -6.11 19.50
N TRP A 220 -22.49 -4.96 19.55
CA TRP A 220 -21.95 -3.67 19.93
C TRP A 220 -22.76 -2.96 21.03
N SER A 221 -22.05 -2.49 22.05
CA SER A 221 -22.50 -1.47 22.99
C SER A 221 -21.86 -0.13 22.64
N SER A 222 -22.63 0.96 22.57
CA SER A 222 -22.09 2.29 22.24
C SER A 222 -21.83 3.12 23.49
N SER A 223 -20.61 3.66 23.62
CA SER A 223 -20.24 4.60 24.68
C SER A 223 -19.79 5.92 24.05
N ARG A 224 -20.52 7.01 24.33
CA ARG A 224 -20.12 8.37 23.95
C ARG A 224 -19.29 8.96 25.08
N ILE A 225 -17.98 9.13 24.88
CA ILE A 225 -17.13 9.82 25.84
C ILE A 225 -17.34 11.33 25.67
N ARG A 226 -18.30 11.89 26.41
CA ARG A 226 -18.38 13.33 26.57
C ARG A 226 -17.17 13.76 27.40
N SER A 227 -16.41 14.75 26.94
CA SER A 227 -15.38 15.38 27.77
C SER A 227 -16.07 15.93 29.02
N ARG A 228 -16.08 15.19 30.14
CA ARG A 228 -16.56 15.73 31.40
C ARG A 228 -15.52 16.68 31.95
N GLN A 229 -15.84 17.97 31.90
CA GLN A 229 -15.65 18.78 33.10
C GLN A 229 -16.45 18.12 34.22
N SER A 230 -15.75 17.48 35.15
CA SER A 230 -16.18 17.09 36.49
C SER A 230 -17.40 16.17 36.68
N THR A 231 -17.29 15.36 37.73
CA THR A 231 -18.31 14.52 38.38
C THR A 231 -18.54 13.14 37.80
N ALA A 232 -18.76 12.19 38.71
CA ALA A 232 -18.69 10.75 38.58
C ALA A 232 -19.91 10.12 37.91
N GLU A 233 -19.80 8.85 37.52
CA GLU A 233 -20.80 8.00 36.83
C GLU A 233 -20.95 8.22 35.32
N THR A 234 -20.13 7.49 34.53
CA THR A 234 -20.52 6.78 33.28
C THR A 234 -19.27 6.09 32.73
N ALA A 235 -19.31 4.75 32.61
CA ALA A 235 -18.28 3.83 32.10
C ALA A 235 -16.87 3.96 32.74
N ARG A 236 -16.45 2.94 33.51
CA ARG A 236 -15.07 2.80 34.00
C ARG A 236 -14.16 2.44 32.82
N VAL A 237 -13.88 3.41 31.95
CA VAL A 237 -12.65 3.35 31.17
C VAL A 237 -11.52 3.43 32.19
N PRO A 238 -10.56 2.48 32.23
CA PRO A 238 -9.42 2.55 33.12
C PRO A 238 -8.78 3.93 32.99
N THR A 239 -8.47 4.58 34.11
CA THR A 239 -7.91 5.94 34.15
C THR A 239 -6.61 6.05 33.32
N SER A 240 -5.98 4.92 32.99
CA SER A 240 -4.83 4.80 32.07
C SER A 240 -5.12 5.08 30.59
N VAL A 241 -6.36 4.92 30.11
CA VAL A 241 -6.75 5.18 28.71
C VAL A 241 -7.16 6.65 28.50
N LEU A 242 -7.50 7.36 29.58
CA LEU A 242 -7.73 8.80 29.59
C LEU A 242 -6.39 9.57 29.61
N VAL A 243 -5.60 9.44 28.54
CA VAL A 243 -4.35 10.21 28.40
C VAL A 243 -4.67 11.67 28.03
N ARG A 244 -4.46 12.52 29.05
CA ARG A 244 -4.29 13.98 29.07
C ARG A 244 -4.17 14.67 27.69
N ARG A 245 -5.28 15.22 27.18
CA ARG A 245 -5.28 16.41 26.28
C ARG A 245 -5.15 17.72 27.06
N ALA A 246 -4.19 17.81 27.98
CA ALA A 246 -3.83 19.06 28.63
C ALA A 246 -2.31 19.19 28.51
N ASN A 247 -1.85 19.78 27.39
CA ASN A 247 -0.55 20.48 27.27
C ASN A 247 -0.19 20.93 25.84
N CYS A 248 -0.95 20.57 24.80
CA CYS A 248 -0.64 21.05 23.44
C CYS A 248 -1.13 22.49 23.18
N SER A 249 -2.22 22.92 23.82
CA SER A 249 -2.84 24.23 23.57
C SER A 249 -2.24 25.40 24.37
N ASP A 250 -1.56 25.12 25.49
CA ASP A 250 -1.00 26.16 26.37
C ASP A 250 0.44 26.58 26.02
N ARG A 251 1.18 25.76 25.26
CA ARG A 251 2.53 26.13 24.78
C ARG A 251 2.52 27.10 23.60
N ILE A 252 1.43 27.17 22.83
CA ILE A 252 1.31 28.09 21.68
C ILE A 252 0.86 29.50 22.12
N ARG A 253 0.29 29.66 23.32
CA ARG A 253 -0.15 30.97 23.85
C ARG A 253 0.84 31.67 24.77
N ARG A 254 1.96 31.03 25.14
CA ARG A 254 3.00 31.61 26.02
C ARG A 254 4.35 31.79 25.32
N GLY A 255 4.33 31.93 23.99
CA GLY A 255 5.47 32.39 23.18
C GLY A 255 5.20 33.78 22.64
N ARG A 256 5.14 34.77 23.54
CA ARG A 256 5.38 36.20 23.26
C ARG A 256 6.24 36.73 24.39
#